data_AF-A0A357MK82-F1
#
_entry.id   AF-A0A357MK82-F1
#
_cell.length_a   1.000
_cell.length_b   1.000
_cell.length_c   1.000
_cell.angle_alpha   90.00
_cell.angle_beta   90.00
_cell.angle_gamma   90.00
#
_symmetry.space_group_name_H-M   'P 1'
#
loop_
_entity.id
_entity.type
_entity.pdbx_description
1 polymer ?
#
loop_
_entity_poly.entity_id
_entity_poly.type
_entity_poly.pdbx_seq_one_letter_code
_entity_poly.pdbx_strand_id
1 'polypeptide(L)'
;VALDLGRAAAPVAAALAEHGIMAGAGDFYAGRALAAQGVDPGQGVLRLSFVHYTTKDEIDRLLNVLNDVLQARFDPGRGRA
;
A
#
# COMPACT_ATOMS: atom_id res chain seq x y z
N VAL A 1 8.75 3.97 -0.32
CA VAL A 1 8.23 2.90 -1.21
C VAL A 1 6.79 3.25 -1.60
N ALA A 2 6.41 3.05 -2.85
CA ALA A 2 5.03 3.22 -3.33
C ALA A 2 4.47 1.85 -3.74
N LEU A 3 3.25 1.53 -3.33
CA LEU A 3 2.60 0.24 -3.54
C LEU A 3 1.29 0.45 -4.29
N ASP A 4 1.09 -0.31 -5.38
CA ASP A 4 -0.23 -0.54 -5.95
C ASP A 4 -0.96 -1.61 -5.12
N LEU A 5 -2.22 -1.36 -4.78
CA LEU A 5 -3.05 -2.27 -3.98
C LEU A 5 -4.15 -2.95 -4.82
N GLY A 6 -4.28 -2.62 -6.11
CA GLY A 6 -5.39 -3.07 -6.97
C GLY A 6 -6.77 -2.54 -6.53
N ARG A 7 -6.78 -1.57 -5.60
CA ARG A 7 -7.94 -0.89 -5.03
C ARG A 7 -7.53 0.49 -4.53
N ALA A 8 -8.50 1.35 -4.24
CA ALA A 8 -8.24 2.69 -3.72
C ALA A 8 -7.33 2.65 -2.47
N ALA A 9 -6.24 3.40 -2.52
CA ALA A 9 -5.23 3.40 -1.44
C ALA A 9 -5.66 4.21 -0.19
N ALA A 10 -6.53 5.22 -0.36
CA ALA A 10 -6.91 6.12 0.72
C ALA A 10 -7.61 5.42 1.91
N PRO A 11 -8.58 4.53 1.71
CA PRO A 11 -9.17 3.75 2.81
C PRO A 11 -8.16 2.88 3.56
N VAL A 12 -7.15 2.35 2.86
CA VAL A 12 -6.10 1.51 3.49
C VAL A 12 -5.18 2.36 4.35
N ALA A 13 -4.77 3.54 3.89
CA ALA A 13 -3.98 4.47 4.72
C ALA A 13 -4.76 4.93 5.97
N ALA A 14 -6.07 5.16 5.84
CA ALA A 14 -6.92 5.50 6.98
C ALA A 14 -6.98 4.35 8.01
N ALA A 15 -7.19 3.11 7.56
CA ALA A 15 -7.17 1.94 8.43
C ALA A 15 -5.80 1.74 9.12
N LEU A 16 -4.69 1.91 8.39
CA LEU A 16 -3.35 1.86 8.99
C LEU A 16 -3.16 2.92 10.11
N ALA A 17 -3.74 4.11 9.92
CA ALA A 17 -3.68 5.17 10.92
C ALA A 17 -4.41 4.81 12.22
N GLU A 18 -5.49 4.02 12.17
CA GLU A 18 -6.19 3.50 13.37
C GLU A 18 -5.28 2.58 14.21
N HIS A 19 -4.30 1.94 13.57
CA HIS A 19 -3.26 1.15 14.24
C HIS A 19 -2.01 1.97 14.56
N GLY A 20 -2.04 3.30 14.44
CA GLY A 20 -0.87 4.16 14.69
C GLY A 20 0.27 3.93 13.71
N ILE A 21 -0.04 3.57 12.46
CA ILE A 21 0.91 3.48 11.36
C ILE A 21 0.64 4.64 10.40
N MET A 22 1.63 5.52 10.26
CA MET A 22 1.53 6.65 9.34
C MET A 22 1.83 6.18 7.90
N ALA A 23 0.86 6.35 7.01
CA ALA A 23 1.03 6.11 5.58
C ALA A 23 0.36 7.23 4.78
N GLY A 24 0.94 7.56 3.64
CA GLY A 24 0.32 8.48 2.67
C GLY A 24 -0.43 7.71 1.60
N ALA A 25 -1.54 8.23 1.10
CA ALA A 25 -2.25 7.67 -0.05
C ALA A 25 -2.68 8.77 -1.02
N GLY A 26 -2.89 8.42 -2.29
CA GLY A 26 -3.41 9.32 -3.31
C GLY A 26 -2.57 9.33 -4.59
N ASP A 27 -2.69 10.42 -5.35
CA ASP A 27 -2.02 10.60 -6.63
C ASP A 27 -0.49 10.45 -6.52
N PHE A 28 0.12 9.97 -7.60
CA PHE A 28 1.56 9.76 -7.68
C PHE A 28 2.13 10.49 -8.89
N TYR A 29 3.20 11.25 -8.67
CA TYR A 29 3.81 12.12 -9.67
C TYR A 29 4.23 11.38 -10.97
N ALA A 30 4.42 10.06 -10.91
CA ALA A 30 4.85 9.23 -12.03
C ALA A 30 3.68 8.51 -12.74
N GLY A 31 2.58 9.22 -13.02
CA GLY A 31 1.38 8.64 -13.65
C GLY A 31 1.63 7.84 -14.95
N ARG A 32 2.55 8.29 -15.82
CA ARG A 32 2.93 7.54 -17.04
C ARG A 32 3.61 6.20 -16.72
N ALA A 33 4.47 6.18 -15.69
CA ALA A 33 5.15 4.96 -15.28
C ALA A 33 4.15 3.97 -14.68
N LEU A 34 3.21 4.45 -13.86
CA LEU A 34 2.12 3.64 -13.32
C LEU A 34 1.26 3.03 -14.43
N ALA A 35 0.83 3.86 -15.40
CA ALA A 35 0.05 3.38 -16.54
C ALA A 35 0.77 2.32 -17.37
N ALA A 36 2.09 2.47 -17.58
CA ALA A 36 2.91 1.47 -18.27
C ALA A 36 3.03 0.13 -17.52
N GLN A 37 2.73 0.11 -16.22
CA GLN A 37 2.64 -1.10 -15.39
C GLN A 37 1.20 -1.61 -15.22
N GLY A 38 0.22 -0.98 -15.89
CA GLY A 38 -1.20 -1.34 -15.77
C GLY A 38 -1.87 -0.88 -14.48
N VAL A 39 -1.23 0.00 -13.71
CA VAL A 39 -1.80 0.58 -12.48
C VAL A 39 -2.73 1.73 -12.86
N ASP A 40 -3.96 1.73 -12.32
CA ASP A 40 -4.92 2.83 -12.49
C ASP A 40 -4.51 4.02 -11.60
N PRO A 41 -4.07 5.16 -12.19
CA PRO A 41 -3.67 6.32 -11.40
C PRO A 41 -4.82 6.90 -10.56
N GLY A 42 -6.07 6.66 -10.95
CA GLY A 42 -7.26 7.11 -10.21
C GLY A 42 -7.42 6.42 -8.84
N GLN A 43 -6.87 5.22 -8.66
CA GLN A 43 -6.86 4.53 -7.37
C GLN A 43 -5.79 5.07 -6.41
N GLY A 44 -4.78 5.77 -6.95
CA GLY A 44 -3.61 6.23 -6.22
C GLY A 44 -2.73 5.08 -5.73
N VAL A 45 -1.67 5.43 -5.00
CA VAL A 45 -0.73 4.46 -4.42
C VAL A 45 -0.61 4.63 -2.91
N LEU A 46 -0.33 3.54 -2.19
CA LEU A 46 0.04 3.60 -0.78
C LEU A 46 1.53 3.91 -0.67
N ARG A 47 1.88 4.93 0.10
CA ARG A 47 3.25 5.42 0.29
C ARG A 47 3.70 5.15 1.71
N LEU A 48 4.75 4.33 1.83
CA LEU A 48 5.40 3.99 3.08
C LEU A 48 6.81 4.58 3.07
N SER A 49 7.20 5.16 4.20
CA SER A 49 8.51 5.79 4.39
C SER A 49 9.24 5.12 5.54
N PHE A 50 10.52 4.83 5.32
CA PHE A 50 11.41 4.25 6.33
C PHE A 50 12.62 5.16 6.46
N VAL A 51 13.23 5.14 7.64
CA VAL A 51 14.38 5.95 8.00
C VAL A 51 15.49 5.06 8.53
N HIS A 52 16.69 5.59 8.67
CA HIS A 52 17.89 4.82 9.03
C HIS A 52 17.86 4.20 10.44
N TYR A 53 16.88 4.57 11.27
CA TYR A 53 16.64 4.00 12.60
C TYR A 53 15.35 3.16 12.68
N THR A 54 14.69 2.89 11.56
CA THR A 54 13.56 1.94 11.55
C THR A 54 14.06 0.56 11.94
N THR A 55 13.46 0.00 12.98
CA THR A 55 13.83 -1.29 13.58
C THR A 55 13.11 -2.46 12.91
N LYS A 56 13.63 -3.68 13.11
CA LYS A 56 12.96 -4.90 12.64
C LYS A 56 11.56 -5.05 13.24
N ASP A 57 11.40 -4.76 14.52
CA ASP A 57 10.12 -4.91 15.21
C ASP A 57 9.05 -3.94 14.67
N GLU A 58 9.44 -2.71 14.28
CA GLU A 58 8.55 -1.76 13.62
C GLU A 58 8.13 -2.25 12.23
N ILE A 59 9.05 -2.87 11.47
CA ILE A 59 8.72 -3.50 10.18
C ILE A 59 7.78 -4.69 10.39
N ASP A 60 8.05 -5.56 11.35
CA ASP A 60 7.19 -6.71 11.64
C ASP A 60 5.78 -6.26 12.04
N ARG A 61 5.69 -5.22 12.90
CA ARG A 61 4.41 -4.59 13.27
C ARG A 61 3.67 -4.05 12.04
N LEU A 62 4.37 -3.35 11.16
CA LEU A 62 3.80 -2.84 9.91
C LEU A 62 3.26 -3.97 9.03
N LEU A 63 4.04 -5.03 8.83
CA LEU A 63 3.65 -6.14 7.96
C LEU A 63 2.44 -6.90 8.51
N ASN A 64 2.38 -7.13 9.82
CA ASN A 64 1.24 -7.78 10.47
C ASN A 64 -0.04 -6.96 10.32
N VAL A 65 0.01 -5.66 10.65
CA VAL A 65 -1.18 -4.80 10.50
C VAL A 65 -1.56 -4.62 9.03
N LEU A 66 -0.59 -4.48 8.13
CA LEU A 66 -0.87 -4.39 6.70
C LEU A 66 -1.56 -5.65 6.20
N ASN A 67 -1.13 -6.84 6.63
CA ASN A 67 -1.83 -8.08 6.34
C ASN A 67 -3.29 -7.99 6.82
N ASP A 68 -3.52 -7.65 8.09
CA ASP A 68 -4.87 -7.57 8.67
C ASP A 68 -5.80 -6.61 7.91
N VAL A 69 -5.30 -5.41 7.57
CA VAL A 69 -6.04 -4.40 6.79
C VAL A 69 -6.31 -4.87 5.35
N LEU A 70 -5.41 -5.67 4.78
CA LEU A 70 -5.56 -6.19 3.42
C LEU A 70 -6.45 -7.44 3.33
N GLN A 71 -6.73 -8.16 4.43
CA GLN A 71 -7.52 -9.41 4.45
C GLN A 71 -8.99 -9.30 3.97
N ALA A 72 -9.42 -8.18 3.38
CA ALA A 72 -10.54 -8.16 2.45
C ALA A 72 -10.10 -8.69 1.06
N ARG A 73 -10.10 -10.03 0.95
CA ARG A 73 -9.93 -10.87 -0.26
C ARG A 73 -8.54 -10.86 -0.91
N PHE A 74 -7.62 -11.67 -0.36
CA PHE A 74 -6.57 -12.30 -1.17
C PHE A 74 -7.20 -13.42 -2.00
N ASP A 75 -7.38 -13.18 -3.31
CA ASP A 75 -7.72 -14.23 -4.30
C ASP A 75 -6.44 -14.60 -5.07
N PRO A 76 -5.76 -15.71 -4.73
CA PRO A 76 -4.54 -16.14 -5.41
C PRO A 76 -4.75 -16.57 -6.88
N GLY A 77 -5.98 -16.53 -7.41
CA GLY A 77 -6.33 -17.02 -8.74
C GLY A 77 -6.17 -16.03 -9.90
N ARG A 78 -5.93 -14.73 -9.67
CA ARG A 78 -5.92 -13.72 -10.74
C ARG A 78 -4.50 -13.25 -11.09
N GLY A 79 -3.72 -14.14 -11.68
CA GLY A 79 -2.33 -13.81 -12.07
C GLY A 79 -1.67 -14.73 -13.11
N ARG A 80 -2.44 -15.54 -13.86
CA ARG A 80 -1.94 -16.23 -15.07
C ARG A 80 -3.04 -16.30 -16.13
N ALA A 81 -3.00 -15.36 -17.06
CA ALA A 81 -3.50 -15.50 -18.42
C ALA A 81 -2.50 -14.77 -19.32
#